data_AF-A0A9W7YWM4-F1
#
_entry.id   AF-A0A9W7YWM4-F1
#
_cell.length_a   1.000
_cell.length_b   1.000
_cell.length_c   1.000
_cell.angle_alpha   90.00
_cell.angle_beta   90.00
_cell.angle_gamma   90.00
#
_symmetry.space_group_name_H-M   'P 1'
#
loop_
_entity.id
_entity.type
_entity.pdbx_description
1 polymer ?
#
loop_
_entity_poly.entity_id
_entity_poly.type
_entity_poly.pdbx_seq_one_letter_code
_entity_poly.pdbx_strand_id
1 'polypeptide(L)' 'MTADFLGLSGVHVLLTGASGGIGIATAREFLEQGAKVTLHYNSNPDSLNSLVAAYPSHA' A
#
# COMPACT_ATOMS: atom_id res chain seq x y z
N MET A 1 -6.88 8.54 -12.76
CA MET A 1 -7.20 9.52 -11.71
C MET A 1 -7.11 8.76 -10.40
N THR A 2 -6.20 9.16 -9.51
CA THR A 2 -6.22 8.69 -8.11
C THR A 2 -7.43 9.33 -7.45
N ALA A 3 -8.22 8.55 -6.72
CA ALA A 3 -9.30 9.10 -5.91
C ALA A 3 -8.63 9.65 -4.66
N ASP A 4 -8.46 10.97 -4.53
CA ASP A 4 -7.84 11.60 -3.35
C ASP A 4 -8.92 12.20 -2.44
N PHE A 5 -9.93 11.41 -2.08
CA PHE A 5 -11.01 11.90 -1.21
C PHE A 5 -10.58 11.92 0.27
N LEU A 6 -9.56 11.15 0.63
CA LEU A 6 -8.97 11.14 1.97
C LEU A 6 -7.89 12.22 2.16
N GLY A 7 -7.45 12.91 1.10
CA GLY A 7 -6.41 13.92 1.17
C GLY A 7 -5.03 13.34 1.52
N LEU A 8 -4.72 12.16 0.99
CA LEU A 8 -3.49 11.41 1.29
C LEU A 8 -2.45 11.47 0.18
N SER A 9 -2.73 12.19 -0.90
CA SER A 9 -1.77 12.39 -1.99
C SER A 9 -0.44 12.94 -1.46
N GLY A 10 0.65 12.18 -1.69
CA GLY A 10 2.00 12.54 -1.27
C GLY A 10 2.33 12.26 0.21
N VAL A 11 1.36 11.85 1.02
CA VAL A 11 1.59 11.43 2.42
C VAL A 11 2.29 10.08 2.45
N HIS A 12 3.24 9.88 3.37
CA HIS A 12 3.92 8.60 3.56
C HIS A 12 3.31 7.82 4.73
N VAL A 13 2.79 6.63 4.43
CA VAL A 13 2.18 5.71 5.39
C VAL A 13 3.10 4.52 5.66
N LEU A 14 3.33 4.21 6.95
CA LEU A 14 3.89 2.92 7.37
C LEU A 14 2.73 1.99 7.76
N LEU A 15 2.58 0.89 7.02
CA LEU A 15 1.54 -0.10 7.28
C LEU A 15 2.14 -1.40 7.82
N THR A 16 1.80 -1.75 9.07
CA THR A 16 2.19 -3.02 9.68
C THR A 16 1.15 -4.11 9.40
N GLY A 17 1.58 -5.37 9.37
CA GLY A 17 0.68 -6.49 9.01
C GLY A 17 0.21 -6.43 7.55
N ALA A 18 0.97 -5.77 6.68
CA ALA A 18 0.60 -5.50 5.30
C ALA A 18 0.38 -6.79 4.48
N SER A 19 1.05 -7.88 4.84
CA SER A 19 0.97 -9.17 4.14
C SER A 19 -0.32 -9.97 4.41
N GLY A 20 -1.17 -9.53 5.34
CA GLY A 20 -2.46 -10.15 5.62
C GLY A 20 -3.57 -9.66 4.70
N GLY A 21 -4.71 -10.36 4.65
CA GLY A 21 -5.82 -10.00 3.74
C GLY A 21 -6.31 -8.56 3.88
N ILE A 22 -6.54 -8.10 5.13
CA ILE A 22 -6.91 -6.70 5.40
C ILE A 22 -5.73 -5.77 5.06
N GLY A 23 -4.51 -6.14 5.43
CA GLY A 23 -3.31 -5.34 5.13
C GLY A 23 -3.14 -5.06 3.63
N ILE A 24 -3.37 -6.05 2.77
CA ILE A 24 -3.30 -5.89 1.31
C ILE A 24 -4.39 -4.94 0.80
N ALA A 25 -5.63 -5.10 1.29
CA ALA A 25 -6.73 -4.23 0.91
C ALA A 25 -6.49 -2.77 1.35
N THR A 26 -6.02 -2.58 2.58
CA THR A 26 -5.66 -1.27 3.13
C THR A 26 -4.50 -0.62 2.36
N ALA A 27 -3.46 -1.38 2.03
CA ALA A 27 -2.34 -0.88 1.24
C ALA A 27 -2.79 -0.40 -0.14
N ARG A 28 -3.66 -1.18 -0.82
CA ARG A 28 -4.24 -0.80 -2.12
C ARG A 28 -5.00 0.52 -2.03
N GLU A 29 -5.86 0.68 -1.02
CA GLU A 29 -6.63 1.92 -0.84
C GLU A 29 -5.70 3.14 -0.67
N PHE A 30 -4.68 3.04 0.18
CA PHE A 30 -3.71 4.14 0.36
C PHE A 30 -2.98 4.50 -0.95
N LEU A 31 -2.57 3.49 -1.72
CA LEU A 31 -1.90 3.69 -3.00
C LEU A 31 -2.84 4.34 -4.04
N GLU A 32 -4.11 3.94 -4.08
CA GLU A 32 -5.12 4.52 -4.97
C GLU A 32 -5.43 5.99 -4.64
N GLN A 33 -5.16 6.41 -3.40
CA GLN A 33 -5.25 7.79 -2.92
C GLN A 33 -3.97 8.61 -3.20
N GLY A 34 -2.96 8.01 -3.83
CA GLY A 34 -1.69 8.69 -4.13
C GLY A 34 -0.74 8.80 -2.95
N ALA A 35 -0.96 8.04 -1.87
CA ALA A 35 -0.01 7.94 -0.78
C ALA A 35 1.23 7.11 -1.20
N LYS A 36 2.36 7.37 -0.53
CA LYS A 36 3.52 6.49 -0.54
C LYS A 36 3.40 5.50 0.60
N VAL A 37 3.65 4.21 0.38
CA VAL A 37 3.34 3.18 1.39
C VAL A 37 4.54 2.28 1.64
N THR A 38 5.04 2.27 2.88
CA THR A 38 5.99 1.25 3.36
C THR A 38 5.22 0.08 3.95
N LEU A 39 5.41 -1.10 3.36
CA LEU A 39 4.70 -2.33 3.74
C LEU A 39 5.57 -3.17 4.67
N HIS A 40 5.18 -3.25 5.93
CA HIS A 40 5.84 -4.10 6.92
C HIS A 40 5.09 -5.42 7.11
N TYR A 41 5.83 -6.52 7.04
CA TYR A 41 5.37 -7.88 7.24
C TYR A 41 6.28 -8.62 8.22
N ASN A 42 5.79 -9.73 8.80
CA ASN A 42 6.60 -10.56 9.70
C ASN A 42 7.27 -11.72 8.94
N SER A 43 6.47 -12.59 8.31
CA SER A 43 6.95 -13.87 7.76
C SER A 43 6.52 -14.20 6.33
N ASN A 44 5.65 -13.39 5.70
CA ASN A 44 5.11 -13.69 4.38
C ASN A 44 5.24 -12.50 3.40
N PRO A 45 6.45 -12.21 2.88
CA PRO A 45 6.64 -11.15 1.87
C PRO A 45 5.90 -11.42 0.56
N ASP A 46 5.76 -12.69 0.16
CA ASP A 46 5.35 -13.06 -1.19
C ASP A 46 3.94 -12.60 -1.54
N SER A 47 3.06 -12.48 -0.54
CA SER A 47 1.70 -11.97 -0.75
C SER A 47 1.67 -10.49 -1.19
N LEU A 48 2.77 -9.76 -1.00
CA LEU A 48 2.91 -8.35 -1.41
C LEU A 48 3.44 -8.19 -2.83
N ASN A 49 4.03 -9.23 -3.44
CA ASN A 49 4.71 -9.13 -4.75
C ASN A 49 3.77 -8.59 -5.83
N SER A 50 2.55 -9.11 -5.90
CA SER A 50 1.54 -8.65 -6.86
C SER A 50 1.14 -7.19 -6.65
N LEU A 51 1.14 -6.72 -5.39
CA LEU A 51 0.82 -5.33 -5.06
C LEU A 51 1.99 -4.41 -5.47
N VAL A 52 3.22 -4.76 -5.12
CA VAL A 52 4.42 -3.98 -5.50
C VAL A 52 4.55 -3.89 -7.02
N ALA A 53 4.30 -4.99 -7.75
CA ALA A 53 4.30 -5.01 -9.20
C ALA A 53 3.23 -4.11 -9.82
N ALA A 54 2.08 -3.94 -9.17
CA ALA A 54 0.99 -3.09 -9.64
C ALA A 54 1.24 -1.58 -9.38
N TYR A 55 2.09 -1.23 -8.41
CA TYR A 55 2.38 0.16 -8.01
C TYR A 55 3.89 0.48 -7.99
N PRO A 56 4.61 0.35 -9.12
CA PRO A 56 6.06 0.51 -9.17
C PRO A 56 6.56 1.93 -8.82
N SER A 57 5.71 2.95 -8.97
CA SER A 57 6.06 4.36 -8.75
C SER A 57 5.83 4.86 -7.31
N HIS A 58 5.33 4.00 -6.42
CA HIS A 58 4.93 4.35 -5.04
C HIS A 58 5.66 3.51 -3.98
N ALA A 59 6.58 2.64 -4.41
CA ALA A 59 7.47 1.85 -3.57
C ALA A 59 8.73 2.63 -3.18
#